data_AF-A0A3M6X8B3-F1
#
_entry.id   AF-A0A3M6X8B3-F1
#
_cell.length_a   1.000
_cell.length_b   1.000
_cell.length_c   1.000
_cell.angle_alpha   90.00
_cell.angle_beta   90.00
_cell.angle_gamma   90.00
#
_symmetry.space_group_name_H-M   'P 1'
#
loop_
_entity.id
_entity.type
_entity.pdbx_description
1 polymer ?
#
loop_
_entity_poly.entity_id
_entity_poly.type
_entity_poly.pdbx_seq_one_letter_code
_entity_poly.pdbx_strand_id
1 'polypeptide(L)'
;MARVNSVNTPLNKAKMPIALASTPMAAPNAKVSQVTGIRKNGKQWHETKKPFRPTSGKTTYAKRAAKEAQEAETKKMEREMKAEREEERQRKIQAIKDKRAAKEERERYEQMAAKMHAKRVERLKRREKRNKVLKS
;
A
#
# COMPACT_ATOMS: atom_id res chain seq x y z
N MET A 1 4.71 -49.03 53.06
CA MET A 1 5.52 -48.73 51.85
C MET A 1 5.95 -47.27 51.96
N ALA A 2 6.98 -46.84 52.72
CA ALA A 2 8.45 -47.06 52.60
C ALA A 2 8.89 -46.89 51.14
N ARG A 3 9.72 -45.92 50.71
CA ARG A 3 10.91 -45.21 51.26
C ARG A 3 10.94 -43.77 50.67
N VAL A 4 11.27 -42.67 51.34
CA VAL A 4 12.46 -42.26 52.13
C VAL A 4 13.75 -42.20 51.29
N ASN A 5 14.24 -40.96 51.06
CA ASN A 5 15.64 -40.47 51.03
C ASN A 5 15.88 -39.45 49.89
N SER A 6 16.22 -38.18 50.16
CA SER A 6 17.50 -37.68 50.72
C SER A 6 18.66 -38.03 49.77
N VAL A 7 19.58 -37.15 49.35
CA VAL A 7 20.31 -36.14 50.12
C VAL A 7 20.98 -35.15 49.14
N ASN A 8 21.11 -33.91 49.56
CA ASN A 8 22.12 -32.95 49.13
C ASN A 8 23.52 -33.38 49.61
N THR A 9 24.55 -33.48 48.77
CA THR A 9 25.92 -32.94 49.06
C THR A 9 26.92 -33.14 47.91
N PRO A 10 27.93 -32.25 47.78
CA PRO A 10 28.88 -32.18 46.66
C PRO A 10 30.18 -32.95 46.95
N LEU A 11 30.91 -33.33 45.89
CA LEU A 11 32.29 -33.84 46.02
C LEU A 11 33.25 -33.13 45.07
N ASN A 12 34.06 -32.25 45.69
CA ASN A 12 35.36 -31.82 45.20
C ASN A 12 36.44 -32.86 45.55
N LYS A 13 37.32 -33.19 44.59
CA LYS A 13 38.71 -33.75 44.66
C LYS A 13 38.90 -34.75 43.52
N ALA A 14 39.99 -34.82 42.76
CA ALA A 14 41.36 -34.33 42.85
C ALA A 14 41.91 -34.20 41.40
N LYS A 15 42.65 -33.15 41.05
CA LYS A 15 44.12 -33.05 41.00
C LYS A 15 44.86 -34.22 40.30
N MET A 16 45.11 -34.04 38.98
CA MET A 16 46.34 -34.30 38.17
C MET A 16 46.88 -35.77 38.08
N PRO A 17 47.58 -36.22 37.01
CA PRO A 17 48.57 -35.45 36.22
C PRO A 17 48.68 -35.67 34.69
N ILE A 18 49.20 -34.63 34.03
CA ILE A 18 50.22 -34.57 32.96
C ILE A 18 50.36 -35.81 32.04
N ALA A 19 50.05 -35.61 30.76
CA ALA A 19 50.80 -36.23 29.67
C ALA A 19 50.87 -35.26 28.48
N LEU A 20 52.09 -35.05 27.98
CA LEU A 20 52.44 -34.26 26.80
C LEU A 20 51.81 -34.88 25.53
N ALA A 21 51.41 -34.04 24.56
CA ALA A 21 51.98 -34.04 23.20
C ALA A 21 51.15 -33.23 22.18
N SER A 22 51.87 -32.37 21.46
CA SER A 22 51.70 -31.91 20.07
C SER A 22 50.40 -31.23 19.60
N THR A 23 50.46 -29.91 19.58
CA THR A 23 49.89 -29.03 18.53
C THR A 23 50.41 -29.42 17.13
N PRO A 24 49.60 -29.22 16.08
CA PRO A 24 50.04 -28.20 15.12
C PRO A 24 48.99 -27.08 14.93
N MET A 25 49.44 -25.86 15.20
CA MET A 25 48.74 -24.60 14.98
C MET A 25 48.25 -24.48 13.54
N ALA A 26 46.95 -24.22 13.38
CA ALA A 26 46.38 -23.72 12.15
C ALA A 26 47.03 -22.36 11.81
N ALA A 27 47.72 -22.32 10.68
CA ALA A 27 48.36 -21.11 10.17
C ALA A 27 47.31 -20.03 9.85
N PRO A 28 47.45 -18.78 10.31
CA PRO A 28 46.75 -17.67 9.69
C PRO A 28 47.37 -17.44 8.32
N ASN A 29 46.62 -17.79 7.26
CA ASN A 29 47.00 -17.49 5.89
C ASN A 29 46.90 -15.96 5.68
N ALA A 30 47.94 -15.25 6.11
CA ALA A 30 48.10 -13.83 5.90
C ALA A 30 48.29 -13.62 4.39
N LYS A 31 47.22 -13.18 3.73
CA LYS A 31 47.31 -12.71 2.35
C LYS A 31 48.25 -11.51 2.34
N VAL A 32 49.48 -11.75 1.89
CA VAL A 32 50.47 -10.72 1.60
C VAL A 32 49.82 -9.75 0.63
N SER A 33 49.48 -8.55 1.11
CA SER A 33 49.07 -7.47 0.23
C SER A 33 50.25 -7.20 -0.69
N GLN A 34 50.11 -7.53 -1.97
CA GLN A 34 51.06 -7.14 -3.00
C GLN A 34 51.12 -5.61 -2.99
N VAL A 35 52.18 -5.07 -2.41
CA VAL A 35 52.43 -3.63 -2.30
C VAL A 35 53.00 -3.17 -3.65
N THR A 36 52.15 -3.15 -4.66
CA THR A 36 52.48 -2.54 -5.95
C THR A 36 52.28 -1.02 -5.84
N GLY A 37 53.37 -0.27 -5.97
CA GLY A 37 53.33 1.18 -6.22
C GLY A 37 53.70 2.10 -5.05
N ILE A 38 54.48 1.65 -4.06
CA ILE A 38 55.08 2.58 -3.08
C ILE A 38 56.28 3.29 -3.72
N ARG A 39 56.25 4.63 -3.75
CA ARG A 39 57.41 5.45 -4.11
C ARG A 39 58.50 5.25 -3.05
N LYS A 40 59.73 4.95 -3.48
CA LYS A 40 60.89 4.68 -2.60
C LYS A 40 61.20 5.81 -1.59
N ASN A 41 60.80 7.04 -1.91
CA ASN A 41 61.00 8.24 -1.08
C ASN A 41 59.89 8.47 -0.02
N GLY A 42 58.98 7.52 0.20
CA GLY A 42 57.94 7.60 1.25
C GLY A 42 56.82 8.63 1.04
N LYS A 43 56.98 9.58 0.11
CA LYS A 43 55.96 10.60 -0.21
C LYS A 43 54.90 10.04 -1.17
N GLN A 44 53.92 9.34 -0.62
CA GLN A 44 52.69 8.98 -1.34
C GLN A 44 51.66 10.09 -1.12
N TRP A 45 51.37 10.88 -2.16
CA TRP A 45 50.48 12.05 -2.08
C TRP A 45 48.99 11.70 -2.22
N HIS A 46 48.67 10.46 -2.62
CA HIS A 46 47.30 9.97 -2.76
C HIS A 46 47.04 8.75 -1.89
N GLU A 47 45.92 8.77 -1.17
CA GLU A 47 45.46 7.62 -0.40
C GLU A 47 45.13 6.43 -1.30
N THR A 48 45.45 5.22 -0.82
CA THR A 48 45.12 3.98 -1.52
C THR A 48 43.62 3.71 -1.42
N LYS A 49 42.89 4.08 -2.47
CA LYS A 49 41.44 3.87 -2.56
C LYS A 49 41.11 2.38 -2.57
N LYS A 50 40.20 1.96 -1.68
CA LYS A 50 39.61 0.60 -1.74
C LYS A 50 38.69 0.49 -2.96
N PRO A 51 38.65 -0.67 -3.64
CA PRO A 51 37.71 -0.89 -4.73
C PRO A 51 36.27 -0.81 -4.20
N PHE A 52 35.47 0.05 -4.83
CA PHE A 52 34.06 0.25 -4.48
C PHE A 52 33.26 -1.02 -4.78
N ARG A 53 32.70 -1.63 -3.73
CA ARG A 53 31.83 -2.80 -3.81
C ARG A 53 30.58 -2.55 -2.94
N PRO A 54 29.54 -1.90 -3.47
CA PRO A 54 28.33 -1.66 -2.71
C PRO A 54 27.63 -3.00 -2.45
N THR A 55 27.60 -3.40 -1.17
CA THR A 55 26.79 -4.54 -0.68
C THR A 55 25.40 -4.11 -0.22
N SER A 56 25.13 -2.80 -0.27
CA SER A 56 23.83 -2.20 0.03
C SER A 56 22.76 -2.74 -0.93
N GLY A 57 21.66 -3.26 -0.36
CA GLY A 57 20.54 -3.83 -1.12
C GLY A 57 20.46 -5.36 -1.11
N LYS A 58 21.49 -6.07 -0.64
CA LYS A 58 21.43 -7.53 -0.46
C LYS A 58 20.63 -7.89 0.80
N THR A 59 19.30 -7.84 0.68
CA THR A 59 18.38 -8.32 1.73
C THR A 59 18.16 -9.82 1.58
N THR A 60 18.06 -10.52 2.71
CA THR A 60 17.65 -11.93 2.72
C THR A 60 16.20 -12.04 2.26
N TYR A 61 15.84 -13.17 1.64
CA TYR A 61 14.48 -13.40 1.13
C TYR A 61 13.41 -13.17 2.21
N ALA A 62 13.66 -13.65 3.44
CA ALA A 62 12.77 -13.44 4.58
C ALA A 62 12.44 -11.96 4.85
N LYS A 63 13.42 -11.06 4.68
CA LYS A 63 13.21 -9.61 4.85
C LYS A 63 12.42 -8.98 3.70
N ARG A 64 12.48 -9.55 2.49
CA ARG A 64 11.66 -9.10 1.35
C ARG A 64 10.23 -9.59 1.49
N ALA A 65 10.02 -10.86 1.83
CA ALA A 65 8.70 -11.43 2.06
C ALA A 65 7.94 -10.68 3.17
N ALA A 66 8.62 -10.33 4.27
CA ALA A 66 8.02 -9.51 5.32
C ALA A 66 7.61 -8.11 4.83
N LYS A 67 8.42 -7.47 3.98
CA LYS A 67 8.08 -6.16 3.38
C LYS A 67 6.91 -6.26 2.41
N GLU A 68 6.89 -7.28 1.56
CA GLU A 68 5.80 -7.51 0.61
C GLU A 68 4.48 -7.77 1.34
N ALA A 69 4.49 -8.51 2.45
CA ALA A 69 3.31 -8.71 3.29
C ALA A 69 2.79 -7.39 3.87
N GLN A 70 3.68 -6.55 4.42
CA GLN A 70 3.33 -5.23 4.95
C GLN A 70 2.81 -4.28 3.86
N GLU A 71 3.40 -4.32 2.67
CA GLU A 71 2.91 -3.55 1.51
C GLU A 71 1.55 -4.06 1.02
N ALA A 72 1.29 -5.37 1.07
CA ALA A 72 0.01 -5.93 0.70
C ALA A 72 -1.08 -5.53 1.69
N GLU A 73 -0.79 -5.52 2.98
CA GLU A 73 -1.70 -5.05 4.03
C GLU A 73 -2.04 -3.56 3.85
N THR A 74 -1.05 -2.70 3.66
CA THR A 74 -1.29 -1.27 3.45
C THR A 74 -2.08 -1.00 2.16
N LYS A 75 -1.79 -1.71 1.07
CA LYS A 75 -2.54 -1.59 -0.19
C LYS A 75 -3.99 -2.09 -0.07
N LYS A 76 -4.27 -3.10 0.77
CA LYS A 76 -5.65 -3.53 1.04
C LYS A 76 -6.43 -2.43 1.75
N MET A 77 -5.88 -1.89 2.82
CA MET A 77 -6.50 -0.77 3.55
C MET A 77 -6.73 0.45 2.66
N GLU A 78 -5.77 0.79 1.80
CA GLU A 78 -5.90 1.90 0.85
C GLU A 78 -7.01 1.66 -0.19
N ARG A 79 -7.13 0.43 -0.69
CA ARG A 79 -8.18 0.07 -1.66
C ARG A 79 -9.56 0.12 -1.02
N GLU A 80 -9.71 -0.38 0.19
CA GLU A 80 -10.98 -0.35 0.94
C GLU A 80 -11.42 1.12 1.15
N MET A 81 -10.52 1.98 1.61
CA MET A 81 -10.81 3.41 1.80
C MET A 81 -11.19 4.13 0.48
N LYS A 82 -10.55 3.77 -0.63
CA LYS A 82 -10.88 4.34 -1.95
C LYS A 82 -12.23 3.84 -2.47
N ALA A 83 -12.53 2.55 -2.29
CA ALA A 83 -13.79 1.96 -2.70
C ALA A 83 -14.97 2.63 -1.99
N GLU A 84 -14.89 2.80 -0.66
CA GLU A 84 -15.94 3.48 0.12
C GLU A 84 -16.16 4.92 -0.36
N ARG A 85 -15.08 5.67 -0.60
CA ARG A 85 -15.17 7.05 -1.12
C ARG A 85 -15.77 7.11 -2.52
N GLU A 86 -15.45 6.15 -3.37
CA GLU A 86 -16.00 6.07 -4.73
C GLU A 86 -17.48 5.69 -4.72
N GLU A 87 -17.90 4.77 -3.85
CA GLU A 87 -19.31 4.43 -3.65
C GLU A 87 -20.13 5.64 -3.20
N GLU A 88 -19.65 6.39 -2.21
CA GLU A 88 -20.33 7.62 -1.77
C GLU A 88 -20.48 8.64 -2.91
N ARG A 89 -19.43 8.80 -3.72
CA ARG A 89 -19.45 9.68 -4.90
C ARG A 89 -20.45 9.17 -5.93
N GLN A 90 -20.48 7.87 -6.20
CA GLN A 90 -21.42 7.25 -7.14
C GLN A 90 -22.87 7.41 -6.65
N ARG A 91 -23.15 7.20 -5.35
CA ARG A 91 -24.48 7.43 -4.75
C ARG A 91 -24.94 8.88 -4.95
N LYS A 92 -24.05 9.86 -4.74
CA LYS A 92 -24.36 11.29 -5.00
C LYS A 92 -24.65 11.55 -6.48
N ILE A 93 -23.83 11.01 -7.38
CA ILE A 93 -24.02 11.15 -8.83
C ILE A 93 -25.35 10.55 -9.26
N GLN A 94 -25.68 9.35 -8.77
CA GLN A 94 -26.94 8.69 -9.10
C GLN A 94 -28.14 9.50 -8.63
N ALA A 95 -28.13 9.97 -7.37
CA ALA A 95 -29.19 10.83 -6.84
C ALA A 95 -29.38 12.13 -7.64
N ILE A 96 -28.31 12.73 -8.16
CA ILE A 96 -28.40 13.92 -9.02
C ILE A 96 -29.02 13.56 -10.38
N LYS A 97 -28.61 12.44 -10.98
CA LYS A 97 -29.18 11.97 -12.25
C LYS A 97 -30.67 11.68 -12.12
N ASP A 98 -31.07 10.98 -11.06
CA ASP A 98 -32.47 10.63 -10.80
C ASP A 98 -33.32 11.89 -10.61
N LYS A 99 -32.81 12.90 -9.88
CA LYS A 99 -33.48 14.20 -9.73
C LYS A 99 -33.64 14.94 -11.05
N ARG A 100 -32.64 14.90 -11.93
CA ARG A 100 -32.71 15.53 -13.25
C ARG A 100 -33.71 14.82 -14.15
N ALA A 101 -33.67 13.49 -14.21
CA ALA A 101 -34.62 12.69 -14.97
C ALA A 101 -36.07 12.95 -14.50
N ALA A 102 -36.32 12.94 -13.19
CA ALA A 102 -37.63 13.26 -12.63
C ALA A 102 -38.11 14.69 -12.97
N LYS A 103 -37.19 15.66 -13.00
CA LYS A 103 -37.50 17.04 -13.41
C LYS A 103 -37.84 17.13 -14.90
N GLU A 104 -37.06 16.49 -15.76
CA GLU A 104 -37.29 16.46 -17.21
C GLU A 104 -38.64 15.79 -17.56
N GLU A 105 -38.98 14.69 -16.87
CA GLU A 105 -40.27 14.04 -17.03
C GLU A 105 -41.43 14.96 -16.61
N ARG A 106 -41.31 15.62 -15.46
CA ARG A 106 -42.31 16.61 -15.01
C ARG A 106 -42.47 17.75 -16.01
N GLU A 107 -41.37 18.34 -16.46
CA GLU A 107 -41.38 19.42 -17.45
C GLU A 107 -42.00 18.97 -18.78
N ARG A 108 -41.76 17.73 -19.21
CA ARG A 108 -42.41 17.16 -20.40
C ARG A 108 -43.93 17.09 -20.25
N TYR A 109 -44.42 16.63 -19.09
CA TYR A 109 -45.86 16.57 -18.82
C TYR A 109 -46.46 17.97 -18.73
N GLU A 110 -45.78 18.91 -18.07
CA GLU A 110 -46.22 20.30 -17.97
C GLU A 110 -46.28 20.98 -19.34
N GLN A 111 -45.28 20.78 -20.21
CA GLN A 111 -45.29 21.27 -21.59
C GLN A 111 -46.44 20.66 -22.41
N MET A 112 -46.74 19.38 -22.22
CA MET A 112 -47.86 18.72 -22.89
C MET A 112 -49.20 19.29 -22.42
N ALA A 113 -49.36 19.49 -21.11
CA ALA A 113 -50.55 20.10 -20.53
C ALA A 113 -50.73 21.54 -21.01
N ALA A 114 -49.66 22.34 -21.02
CA ALA A 114 -49.66 23.70 -21.55
C ALA A 114 -50.07 23.74 -23.03
N LYS A 115 -49.55 22.82 -23.86
CA LYS A 115 -49.95 22.70 -25.27
C LYS A 115 -51.43 22.39 -25.44
N MET A 116 -51.99 21.48 -24.64
CA MET A 116 -53.42 21.16 -24.68
C MET A 116 -54.28 22.33 -24.19
N HIS A 117 -53.85 23.01 -23.12
CA HIS A 117 -54.51 24.20 -22.61
C HIS A 117 -54.51 25.33 -23.65
N ALA A 118 -53.37 25.61 -24.29
CA ALA A 118 -53.26 26.60 -25.36
C ALA A 118 -54.22 26.28 -26.52
N LYS A 119 -54.31 25.01 -26.95
CA LYS A 119 -55.27 24.58 -27.98
C LYS A 119 -56.72 24.79 -27.53
N ARG A 120 -57.05 24.55 -26.26
CA ARG A 120 -58.40 24.78 -25.72
C ARG A 120 -58.77 26.26 -25.73
N VAL A 121 -57.88 27.10 -25.22
CA VAL A 121 -58.06 28.57 -25.19
C VAL A 121 -58.22 29.11 -26.60
N GLU A 122 -57.40 28.67 -27.54
CA GLU A 122 -57.46 29.12 -28.93
C GLU A 122 -58.75 28.66 -29.64
N ARG A 123 -59.24 27.45 -29.36
CA ARG A 123 -60.58 26.99 -29.80
C ARG A 123 -61.71 27.84 -29.22
N LEU A 124 -61.63 28.23 -27.95
CA LEU A 124 -62.63 29.09 -27.31
C LEU A 124 -62.64 30.48 -27.96
N LYS A 125 -61.47 31.12 -28.12
CA LYS A 125 -61.33 32.42 -28.81
C LYS A 125 -61.91 32.39 -30.23
N ARG A 126 -61.68 31.30 -30.99
CA ARG A 126 -62.27 31.12 -32.32
C ARG A 126 -63.79 30.97 -32.31
N ARG A 127 -64.36 30.30 -31.29
CA ARG A 127 -65.81 30.17 -31.13
C ARG A 127 -66.44 31.50 -30.70
N GLU A 128 -65.83 32.21 -29.76
CA GLU A 128 -66.24 33.55 -29.34
C GLU A 128 -66.26 34.52 -30.51
N LYS A 129 -65.19 34.54 -31.33
CA LYS A 129 -65.14 35.36 -32.55
C LYS A 129 -66.29 35.04 -33.51
N ARG A 130 -66.57 33.75 -33.78
CA ARG A 130 -67.69 33.34 -34.64
C ARG A 130 -69.05 33.67 -34.04
N ASN A 131 -69.27 33.35 -32.77
CA ASN A 131 -70.52 33.63 -32.08
C ASN A 131 -70.80 35.13 -32.01
N LYS A 132 -69.76 35.97 -31.88
CA LYS A 132 -69.89 37.42 -31.91
C LYS A 132 -70.40 37.93 -33.26
N VAL A 133 -69.94 37.34 -34.36
CA VAL A 133 -70.40 37.67 -35.73
C VAL A 133 -71.79 37.11 -36.04
N LEU A 134 -72.15 35.97 -35.45
CA LEU A 134 -73.43 35.28 -35.73
C LEU A 134 -74.57 35.67 -34.78
N LYS A 135 -74.27 36.30 -33.64
CA LYS A 135 -75.24 36.80 -32.65
C LYS A 135 -75.21 38.33 -32.50
N SER A 136 -74.53 39.03 -33.43
CA SER A 136 -74.72 40.45 -33.70
C SER A 136 -75.81 40.62 -34.74
#